data_AF-T0M8R3-F1
#
_entry.id   AF-T0M8R3-F1
#
_cell.length_a   1.000
_cell.length_b   1.000
_cell.length_c   1.000
_cell.angle_alpha   90.00
_cell.angle_beta   90.00
_cell.angle_gamma   90.00
#
_symmetry.space_group_name_H-M   'P 1'
#
loop_
_entity.id
_entity.type
_entity.pdbx_description
1 polymer ?
#
loop_
_entity_poly.entity_id
_entity_poly.type
_entity_poly.pdbx_seq_one_letter_code
_entity_poly.pdbx_strand_id
1 'polypeptide(L)'
;MPGTEDIAREILRSESINTLKEFDTDKESMYLYQKPKTNLLNDELLNPSTAGIYTRAEPEIKVIAERSYKKKIEEMMELCAKLSAELPSDSKDDSYVKLEYELNRKLIHDGISHHEIIEIMQNLRRKTFIDRKAMNPDGFIPLKDGLLSLKDWKLHKFSPDHFFTWKAYGKYDPSVRSLNQTPMFKKFLMESYPPKSIPTLLDYMAYSLYPSFPRQKILVIVGPPRMGKGTIANIMERILNDGYGRISLMKLLIPDNKFSLQGIEGKRLLTDTEIKREFKKNADFDVVNSLFGGDPLPLEKKYHAEITYIAKSAGLLIGNLPLFKVNNSAFLSRLLIITTREKRDFKEVPNMADLIFDAEGDAIVSLLLNRLRSLISRDFKFSNEKTNDEYAELWEMLSDSTQQFMDERMIDSTTYDLDVDETYQYYEEFCREKGIPPESKHVFTYRVGKVYPKRRAKSGGKLHYVFTGCRVQTIVDIQAEIEEYKRERKEAEQDLLDDATDDLEP
;
A
#
# COMPACT_ATOMS: atom_id res chain seq x y z
N MET A 1 19.98 -31.20 36.90
CA MET A 1 20.05 -30.30 35.72
C MET A 1 18.70 -29.63 35.52
N PRO A 2 18.64 -28.38 35.06
CA PRO A 2 17.38 -27.70 34.79
C PRO A 2 16.62 -28.39 33.64
N GLY A 3 15.33 -28.62 33.82
CA GLY A 3 14.47 -29.16 32.77
C GLY A 3 14.18 -28.12 31.70
N THR A 4 14.14 -28.53 30.43
CA THR A 4 13.81 -27.64 29.30
C THR A 4 12.43 -27.00 29.43
N GLU A 5 11.48 -27.70 30.07
CA GLU A 5 10.15 -27.15 30.37
C GLU A 5 10.18 -26.04 31.43
N ASP A 6 11.05 -26.15 32.43
CA ASP A 6 11.20 -25.14 33.47
C ASP A 6 11.80 -23.85 32.90
N ILE A 7 12.80 -23.99 32.01
CA ILE A 7 13.37 -22.86 31.27
C ILE A 7 12.31 -22.20 30.39
N ALA A 8 11.50 -22.97 29.67
CA ALA A 8 10.40 -22.41 28.88
C ALA A 8 9.39 -21.65 29.76
N ARG A 9 9.04 -22.16 30.95
CA ARG A 9 8.16 -21.45 31.90
C ARG A 9 8.80 -20.15 32.41
N GLU A 10 10.11 -20.14 32.65
CA GLU A 10 10.83 -18.93 33.07
C GLU A 10 10.80 -17.86 31.97
N ILE A 11 11.07 -18.26 30.72
CA ILE A 11 11.00 -17.35 29.56
C ILE A 11 9.60 -16.75 29.43
N LEU A 12 8.53 -17.55 29.59
CA LEU A 12 7.16 -17.05 29.50
C LEU A 12 6.73 -16.15 30.68
N ARG A 13 7.48 -16.14 31.79
CA ARG A 13 7.25 -15.18 32.88
C ARG A 13 7.87 -13.83 32.58
N SER A 14 8.99 -13.79 31.86
CA SER A 14 9.66 -12.54 31.53
C SER A 14 9.21 -12.00 30.19
N GLU A 15 8.99 -12.83 29.18
CA GLU A 15 8.73 -12.43 27.79
C GLU A 15 7.32 -12.75 27.32
N SER A 16 6.80 -11.90 26.45
CA SER A 16 5.54 -12.14 25.74
C SER A 16 5.85 -12.64 24.33
N ILE A 17 5.64 -13.93 24.12
CA ILE A 17 5.87 -14.62 22.87
C ILE A 17 4.53 -15.07 22.33
N ASN A 18 4.32 -14.86 21.03
CA ASN A 18 3.19 -15.41 20.30
C ASN A 18 3.72 -16.27 19.16
N THR A 19 3.07 -17.42 18.96
CA THR A 19 3.44 -18.36 17.91
C THR A 19 2.28 -18.47 16.94
N LEU A 20 2.59 -18.29 15.66
CA LEU A 20 1.62 -18.45 14.58
C LEU A 20 2.02 -19.65 13.74
N LYS A 21 1.04 -20.51 13.44
CA LYS A 21 1.22 -21.53 12.39
C LYS A 21 1.62 -20.84 11.10
N GLU A 22 2.76 -21.22 10.55
CA GLU A 22 3.03 -20.88 9.17
C GLU A 22 2.05 -21.66 8.32
N PHE A 23 1.34 -20.92 7.50
CA PHE A 23 0.39 -21.39 6.51
C PHE A 23 0.82 -22.72 5.86
N ASP A 24 -0.01 -23.76 6.04
CA ASP A 24 0.17 -25.14 5.56
C ASP A 24 1.58 -25.70 5.66
N THR A 25 2.18 -25.47 6.82
CA THR A 25 3.36 -26.18 7.29
C THR A 25 3.16 -26.67 8.71
N ASP A 26 3.97 -27.64 9.13
CA ASP A 26 4.17 -27.94 10.55
C ASP A 26 5.15 -26.95 11.21
N LYS A 27 5.56 -25.91 10.48
CA LYS A 27 6.43 -24.86 11.00
C LYS A 27 5.59 -23.76 11.62
N GLU A 28 6.17 -23.12 12.61
CA GLU A 28 5.52 -22.05 13.33
C GLU A 28 6.49 -20.89 13.44
N SER A 29 6.04 -19.72 12.99
CA SER A 29 6.75 -18.45 13.13
C SER A 29 6.56 -17.97 14.56
N MET A 30 7.66 -17.69 15.25
CA MET A 30 7.64 -17.13 16.60
C MET A 30 7.83 -15.61 16.55
N TYR A 31 6.98 -14.92 17.30
CA TYR A 31 6.95 -13.48 17.43
C TYR A 31 7.24 -13.09 18.88
N LEU A 32 8.13 -12.12 19.07
CA LEU A 32 8.47 -11.56 20.37
C LEU A 32 7.93 -10.14 20.49
N TYR A 33 7.22 -9.86 21.58
CA TYR A 33 6.78 -8.53 21.92
C TYR A 33 7.97 -7.65 22.31
N GLN A 34 8.14 -6.55 21.60
CA GLN A 34 9.22 -5.60 21.84
C GLN A 34 8.80 -4.62 22.93
N LYS A 35 9.21 -4.87 24.18
CA LYS A 35 8.83 -4.03 25.32
C LYS A 35 9.29 -2.58 25.09
N PRO A 36 8.41 -1.58 25.28
CA PRO A 36 8.83 -0.18 25.31
C PRO A 36 9.82 0.05 26.45
N LYS A 37 10.85 0.88 26.25
CA LYS A 37 11.82 1.21 27.30
C LYS A 37 11.09 1.71 28.55
N THR A 38 11.23 0.98 29.66
CA THR A 38 11.12 1.56 31.01
C THR A 38 12.45 2.26 31.32
N ASN A 39 12.46 3.36 32.08
CA ASN A 39 13.63 4.24 32.35
C ASN A 39 14.85 3.59 33.06
N LEU A 40 15.19 2.33 32.82
CA LEU A 40 16.33 1.63 33.38
C LEU A 40 17.43 1.52 32.32
N LEU A 41 18.61 2.03 32.67
CA LEU A 41 19.85 1.90 31.90
C LEU A 41 20.15 0.41 31.69
N ASN A 42 20.31 -0.02 30.43
CA ASN A 42 20.99 -1.23 29.92
C ASN A 42 20.33 -1.93 28.71
N ASP A 43 19.39 -1.29 28.00
CA ASP A 43 18.82 -1.84 26.75
C ASP A 43 19.31 -1.09 25.50
N GLU A 44 20.53 -1.41 25.06
CA GLU A 44 21.13 -0.90 23.81
C GLU A 44 20.66 -1.66 22.55
N LEU A 45 19.98 -2.81 22.71
CA LEU A 45 19.58 -3.69 21.60
C LEU A 45 18.12 -3.52 21.11
N LEU A 46 17.30 -2.70 21.77
CA LEU A 46 15.90 -2.51 21.40
C LEU A 46 15.77 -1.46 20.28
N ASN A 47 15.26 -1.89 19.12
CA ASN A 47 14.93 -0.99 18.03
C ASN A 47 13.70 -0.13 18.40
N PRO A 48 13.84 1.21 18.55
CA PRO A 48 12.72 2.09 18.92
C PRO A 48 11.55 2.00 17.92
N SER A 49 11.84 1.59 16.69
CA SER A 49 10.83 1.44 15.64
C SER A 49 9.90 0.26 15.81
N THR A 50 10.24 -0.70 16.65
CA THR A 50 9.40 -1.88 16.89
C THR A 50 8.88 -1.95 18.32
N ALA A 51 9.31 -1.05 19.21
CA ALA A 51 8.76 -0.93 20.55
C ALA A 51 7.23 -0.83 20.57
N GLY A 52 6.59 -1.65 21.40
CA GLY A 52 5.13 -1.73 21.58
C GLY A 52 4.40 -2.69 20.64
N ILE A 53 5.11 -3.39 19.76
CA ILE A 53 4.54 -4.38 18.82
C ILE A 53 5.35 -5.68 18.81
N TYR A 54 4.82 -6.70 18.13
CA TYR A 54 5.46 -7.99 17.94
C TYR A 54 6.27 -8.03 16.64
N THR A 55 7.48 -8.57 16.71
CA THR A 55 8.33 -8.82 15.55
C THR A 55 8.67 -10.30 15.45
N ARG A 56 8.89 -10.81 14.23
CA ARG A 56 9.45 -12.15 14.05
C ARG A 56 10.84 -12.19 14.68
N ALA A 57 11.06 -13.15 15.57
CA ALA A 57 12.21 -13.11 16.46
C ALA A 57 12.73 -14.51 16.84
N GLU A 58 12.63 -15.50 15.95
CA GLU A 58 13.08 -16.85 16.24
C GLU A 58 14.57 -16.94 16.62
N PRO A 59 15.51 -16.25 15.92
CA PRO A 59 16.91 -16.19 16.33
C PRO A 59 17.09 -15.60 17.73
N GLU A 60 16.38 -14.53 18.05
CA GLU A 60 16.45 -13.83 19.33
C GLU A 60 15.92 -14.70 20.47
N ILE A 61 14.82 -15.43 20.23
CA ILE A 61 14.25 -16.35 21.22
C ILE A 61 15.21 -17.51 21.49
N LYS A 62 15.97 -17.99 20.49
CA LYS A 62 17.04 -18.98 20.73
C LYS A 62 18.14 -18.43 21.65
N VAL A 63 18.57 -17.19 21.44
CA VAL A 63 19.55 -16.52 22.31
C VAL A 63 19.00 -16.34 23.72
N ILE A 64 17.72 -15.98 23.88
CA ILE A 64 17.05 -15.89 25.19
C ILE A 64 17.03 -17.27 25.86
N ALA A 65 16.69 -18.33 25.12
CA ALA A 65 16.67 -19.69 25.64
C ALA A 65 18.05 -20.13 26.15
N GLU A 66 19.11 -19.88 25.38
CA GLU A 66 20.49 -20.17 25.79
C GLU A 66 20.87 -19.40 27.07
N ARG A 67 20.52 -18.10 27.13
CA ARG A 67 20.83 -17.26 28.28
C ARG A 67 20.07 -17.70 29.54
N SER A 68 18.77 -17.95 29.43
CA SER A 68 17.93 -18.39 30.56
C SER A 68 18.40 -19.75 31.10
N TYR A 69 18.79 -20.68 30.23
CA TYR A 69 19.30 -21.97 30.67
C TYR A 69 20.65 -21.82 31.41
N LYS A 70 21.59 -21.03 30.89
CA LYS A 70 22.87 -20.74 31.57
C LYS A 70 22.65 -20.12 32.96
N LYS A 71 21.81 -19.09 33.02
CA LYS A 71 21.43 -18.44 34.27
C LYS A 71 20.86 -19.45 35.28
N LYS A 72 20.07 -20.42 34.82
CA LYS A 72 19.50 -21.44 35.70
C LYS A 72 20.54 -22.40 36.28
N ILE A 73 21.56 -22.76 35.49
CA ILE A 73 22.70 -23.52 35.98
C ILE A 73 23.43 -22.72 37.07
N GLU A 74 23.70 -21.44 36.83
CA GLU A 74 24.37 -20.55 37.79
C GLU A 74 23.58 -20.45 39.10
N GLU A 75 22.26 -20.25 39.04
CA GLU A 75 21.38 -20.26 40.22
C GLU A 75 21.44 -21.60 40.98
N MET A 76 21.49 -22.73 40.27
CA MET A 76 21.63 -24.05 40.88
C MET A 76 23.01 -24.24 41.54
N MET A 77 24.08 -23.76 40.92
CA MET A 77 25.43 -23.81 41.49
C MET A 77 25.52 -22.99 42.77
N GLU A 78 24.98 -21.77 42.78
CA GLU A 78 24.91 -20.94 43.99
C GLU A 78 24.12 -21.63 45.11
N LEU A 79 23.02 -22.30 44.77
CA LEU A 79 22.23 -23.06 45.74
C LEU A 79 23.01 -24.27 46.28
N CYS A 80 23.72 -25.01 45.43
CA CYS A 80 24.55 -26.14 45.85
C CYS A 80 25.66 -25.69 46.80
N ALA A 81 26.34 -24.57 46.49
CA ALA A 81 27.38 -24.01 47.34
C ALA A 81 26.84 -23.60 48.72
N LYS A 82 25.66 -22.98 48.78
CA LYS A 82 24.99 -22.60 50.04
C LYS A 82 24.63 -23.82 50.88
N LEU A 83 23.98 -24.83 50.28
CA LEU A 83 23.58 -26.05 50.98
C LEU A 83 24.79 -26.85 51.46
N SER A 84 25.86 -26.91 50.66
CA SER A 84 27.11 -27.56 51.04
C SER A 84 27.76 -26.89 52.26
N ALA A 85 27.70 -25.56 52.36
CA ALA A 85 28.23 -24.80 53.48
C ALA A 85 27.42 -24.95 54.79
N GLU A 86 26.14 -25.33 54.70
CA GLU A 86 25.25 -25.52 55.86
C GLU A 86 25.33 -26.94 56.46
N LEU A 87 26.00 -27.88 55.78
CA LEU A 87 26.17 -29.25 56.25
C LEU A 87 27.19 -29.36 57.41
N PRO A 88 26.93 -30.18 58.44
CA PRO A 88 27.90 -30.47 59.49
C PRO A 88 29.21 -31.03 58.90
N SER A 89 30.36 -30.67 59.49
CA SER A 89 31.70 -31.11 59.03
C SER A 89 31.89 -32.63 58.93
N ASP A 90 31.05 -33.39 59.62
CA ASP A 90 31.11 -34.86 59.69
C ASP A 90 30.17 -35.56 58.68
N SER A 91 29.29 -34.83 57.99
CA SER A 91 28.46 -35.37 56.91
C SER A 91 29.17 -35.25 55.56
N LYS A 92 29.88 -36.30 55.15
CA LYS A 92 30.40 -36.45 53.79
C LYS A 92 29.28 -36.84 52.82
N ASP A 93 28.36 -35.92 52.54
CA ASP A 93 27.42 -36.12 51.46
C ASP A 93 28.07 -35.76 50.12
N ASP A 94 28.74 -36.74 49.53
CA ASP A 94 29.45 -36.68 48.25
C ASP A 94 28.52 -36.37 47.04
N SER A 95 27.21 -36.31 47.26
CA SER A 95 26.22 -35.98 46.21
C SER A 95 26.28 -34.52 45.76
N TYR A 96 26.52 -33.56 46.66
CA TYR A 96 26.61 -32.14 46.31
C TYR A 96 27.87 -31.81 45.52
N VAL A 97 29.01 -32.40 45.87
CA VAL A 97 30.29 -32.23 45.16
C VAL A 97 30.18 -32.82 43.74
N LYS A 98 29.54 -33.99 43.60
CA LYS A 98 29.24 -34.57 42.28
C LYS A 98 28.33 -33.67 41.44
N LEU A 99 27.27 -33.13 42.04
CA LEU A 99 26.34 -32.24 41.35
C LEU A 99 27.03 -30.94 40.92
N GLU A 100 27.85 -30.34 41.77
CA GLU A 100 28.63 -29.14 41.45
C GLU A 100 29.63 -29.39 40.31
N TYR A 101 30.31 -30.55 40.32
CA TYR A 101 31.18 -30.96 39.22
C TYR A 101 30.39 -31.12 37.91
N GLU A 102 29.23 -31.77 37.94
CA GLU A 102 28.38 -31.93 36.76
C GLU A 102 27.86 -30.59 36.21
N LEU A 103 27.44 -29.66 37.08
CA LEU A 103 26.98 -28.32 36.70
C LEU A 103 28.13 -27.51 36.08
N ASN A 104 29.32 -27.54 36.68
CA ASN A 104 30.52 -26.88 36.13
C ASN A 104 30.90 -27.46 34.76
N ARG A 105 30.89 -28.79 34.63
CA ARG A 105 31.18 -29.45 33.35
C ARG A 105 30.19 -29.02 32.27
N LYS A 106 28.90 -28.94 32.62
CA LYS A 106 27.84 -28.50 31.70
C LYS A 106 27.97 -27.03 31.29
N LEU A 107 28.31 -26.14 32.22
CA LEU A 107 28.44 -24.70 31.95
C LEU A 107 29.70 -24.37 31.14
N ILE A 108 30.84 -24.97 31.50
CA ILE A 108 32.17 -24.59 30.99
C ILE A 108 32.58 -25.43 29.78
N HIS A 109 32.30 -26.73 29.78
CA HIS A 109 32.85 -27.67 28.78
C HIS A 109 31.80 -28.15 27.77
N ASP A 110 30.66 -28.64 28.23
CA ASP A 110 29.67 -29.28 27.35
C ASP A 110 28.73 -28.24 26.69
N GLY A 111 28.48 -27.12 27.37
CA GLY A 111 27.50 -26.12 26.96
C GLY A 111 26.07 -26.66 26.89
N ILE A 112 25.17 -25.84 26.33
CA ILE A 112 23.79 -26.25 26.07
C ILE A 112 23.77 -26.93 24.70
N SER A 113 23.22 -28.14 24.64
CA SER A 113 23.10 -28.87 23.40
C SER A 113 22.06 -28.25 22.48
N HIS A 114 22.24 -28.41 21.17
CA HIS A 114 21.25 -27.99 20.19
C HIS A 114 19.87 -28.63 20.42
N HIS A 115 19.84 -29.87 20.90
CA HIS A 115 18.61 -30.60 21.20
C HIS A 115 17.81 -29.95 22.34
N GLU A 116 18.50 -29.53 23.42
CA GLU A 116 17.87 -28.84 24.54
C GLU A 116 17.25 -27.50 24.10
N ILE A 117 17.95 -26.74 23.24
CA ILE A 117 17.40 -25.49 22.67
C ILE A 117 16.18 -25.77 21.79
N ILE A 118 16.23 -26.79 20.92
CA ILE A 118 15.06 -27.19 20.12
C ILE A 118 13.88 -27.54 21.03
N GLU A 119 14.11 -28.31 22.09
CA GLU A 119 13.04 -28.73 22.99
C GLU A 119 12.40 -27.53 23.73
N ILE A 120 13.21 -26.57 24.20
CA ILE A 120 12.71 -25.32 24.77
C ILE A 120 11.85 -24.56 23.75
N MET A 121 12.34 -24.40 22.53
CA MET A 121 11.61 -23.72 21.46
C MET A 121 10.27 -24.41 21.15
N GLN A 122 10.24 -25.75 21.13
CA GLN A 122 9.00 -26.52 20.96
C GLN A 122 8.03 -26.37 22.14
N ASN A 123 8.53 -26.27 23.37
CA ASN A 123 7.70 -25.98 24.53
C ASN A 123 7.09 -24.58 24.47
N LEU A 124 7.86 -23.57 24.05
CA LEU A 124 7.36 -22.21 23.86
C LEU A 124 6.26 -22.18 22.80
N ARG A 125 6.50 -22.80 21.65
CA ARG A 125 5.54 -22.96 20.54
C ARG A 125 4.17 -23.48 21.00
N ARG A 126 4.16 -24.63 21.68
CA ARG A 126 2.94 -25.27 22.20
C ARG A 126 2.15 -24.39 23.19
N LYS A 127 2.84 -23.55 23.96
CA LYS A 127 2.25 -22.72 25.02
C LYS A 127 1.83 -21.32 24.55
N THR A 128 2.29 -20.89 23.37
CA THR A 128 2.10 -19.51 22.87
C THR A 128 1.37 -19.46 21.53
N PHE A 129 0.83 -20.60 21.09
CA PHE A 129 0.08 -20.69 19.85
C PHE A 129 -1.16 -19.79 19.88
N ILE A 130 -1.35 -19.00 18.82
CA ILE A 130 -2.51 -18.13 18.64
C ILE A 130 -3.10 -18.27 17.24
N ASP A 131 -4.41 -18.05 17.11
CA ASP A 131 -5.09 -18.02 15.81
C ASP A 131 -4.62 -16.80 15.00
N ARG A 132 -4.41 -16.97 13.69
CA ARG A 132 -3.98 -15.88 12.80
C ARG A 132 -4.98 -14.73 12.76
N LYS A 133 -6.28 -14.96 13.00
CA LYS A 133 -7.31 -13.91 13.13
C LYS A 133 -7.05 -12.96 14.30
N ALA A 134 -6.26 -13.37 15.30
CA ALA A 134 -5.84 -12.51 16.40
C ALA A 134 -4.73 -11.52 15.99
N MET A 135 -4.08 -11.72 14.84
CA MET A 135 -3.05 -10.82 14.35
C MET A 135 -3.66 -9.50 13.86
N ASN A 136 -3.09 -8.40 14.31
CA ASN A 136 -3.50 -7.04 13.99
C ASN A 136 -5.00 -6.79 14.25
N PRO A 137 -5.45 -7.00 15.50
CA PRO A 137 -6.87 -6.97 15.84
C PRO A 137 -7.49 -5.60 15.53
N ASP A 138 -8.81 -5.62 15.30
CA ASP A 138 -9.58 -4.40 15.09
C ASP A 138 -9.72 -3.60 16.41
N GLY A 139 -10.23 -2.37 16.32
CA GLY A 139 -10.55 -1.53 17.49
C GLY A 139 -9.41 -0.63 17.97
N PHE A 140 -8.15 -0.93 17.67
CA PHE A 140 -7.01 -0.07 17.95
C PHE A 140 -6.14 0.19 16.72
N ILE A 141 -5.48 1.36 16.70
CA ILE A 141 -4.37 1.66 15.79
C ILE A 141 -3.10 1.81 16.64
N PRO A 142 -2.08 0.96 16.45
CA PRO A 142 -0.78 1.12 17.09
C PRO A 142 -0.05 2.34 16.51
N LEU A 143 0.36 3.27 17.37
CA LEU A 143 1.07 4.50 17.05
C LEU A 143 2.49 4.48 17.63
N LYS A 144 3.23 5.59 17.53
CA LYS A 144 4.57 5.72 18.11
C LYS A 144 4.57 5.74 19.64
N ASP A 145 3.51 6.27 20.25
CA ASP A 145 3.39 6.56 21.68
C ASP A 145 2.29 5.75 22.41
N GLY A 146 1.59 4.86 21.71
CA GLY A 146 0.61 3.97 22.35
C GLY A 146 -0.35 3.32 21.36
N LEU A 147 -1.44 2.75 21.90
CA LEU A 147 -2.55 2.17 21.15
C LEU A 147 -3.72 3.15 21.13
N LEU A 148 -4.03 3.73 19.98
CA LEU A 148 -5.18 4.61 19.83
C LEU A 148 -6.46 3.78 19.70
N SER A 149 -7.38 3.91 20.65
CA SER A 149 -8.70 3.28 20.59
C SER A 149 -9.59 3.98 19.58
N LEU A 150 -10.18 3.22 18.64
CA LEU A 150 -11.12 3.72 17.64
C LEU A 150 -12.52 3.96 18.21
N LYS A 151 -12.80 3.48 19.43
CA LYS A 151 -14.08 3.65 20.12
C LYS A 151 -14.21 5.04 20.75
N ASP A 152 -13.20 5.45 21.51
CA ASP A 152 -13.21 6.68 22.30
C ASP A 152 -12.13 7.70 21.88
N TRP A 153 -11.28 7.34 20.90
CA TRP A 153 -10.20 8.18 20.38
C TRP A 153 -9.20 8.60 21.46
N LYS A 154 -8.94 7.72 22.43
CA LYS A 154 -7.95 7.90 23.48
C LYS A 154 -6.73 7.00 23.26
N LEU A 155 -5.58 7.50 23.68
CA LEU A 155 -4.32 6.78 23.64
C LEU A 155 -4.19 5.91 24.90
N HIS A 156 -4.03 4.61 24.70
CA HIS A 156 -3.76 3.62 25.74
C HIS A 156 -2.28 3.22 25.72
N LYS A 157 -1.78 2.73 26.86
CA LYS A 157 -0.43 2.14 26.91
C LYS A 157 -0.40 0.89 26.03
N PHE A 158 0.77 0.60 25.46
CA PHE A 158 0.98 -0.68 24.79
C PHE A 158 0.76 -1.84 25.76
N SER A 159 0.14 -2.91 25.26
CA SER A 159 -0.04 -4.17 25.98
C SER A 159 0.34 -5.33 25.06
N PRO A 160 1.08 -6.34 25.57
CA PRO A 160 1.31 -7.59 24.83
C PRO A 160 0.00 -8.34 24.52
N ASP A 161 -1.11 -8.06 25.21
CA ASP A 161 -2.41 -8.68 24.91
C ASP A 161 -2.92 -8.36 23.50
N HIS A 162 -2.40 -7.30 22.88
CA HIS A 162 -2.73 -6.93 21.51
C HIS A 162 -1.62 -7.34 20.54
N PHE A 163 -1.90 -8.35 19.72
CA PHE A 163 -0.93 -8.89 18.78
C PHE A 163 -0.81 -8.05 17.49
N PHE A 164 -0.22 -6.86 17.61
CA PHE A 164 0.13 -6.01 16.47
C PHE A 164 1.51 -6.35 15.90
N THR A 165 1.63 -6.38 14.57
CA THR A 165 2.88 -6.60 13.83
C THR A 165 3.28 -5.41 12.96
N TRP A 166 2.60 -4.28 13.14
CA TRP A 166 2.89 -3.01 12.48
C TRP A 166 2.52 -1.88 13.44
N LYS A 167 3.06 -0.68 13.20
CA LYS A 167 2.62 0.54 13.85
C LYS A 167 2.72 1.74 12.93
N ALA A 168 1.79 2.68 13.05
CA ALA A 168 1.91 3.96 12.38
C ALA A 168 2.95 4.83 13.11
N TYR A 169 3.85 5.41 12.34
CA TYR A 169 5.01 6.12 12.80
C TYR A 169 4.69 7.62 12.96
N GLY A 170 3.91 7.91 14.00
CA GLY A 170 3.59 9.26 14.43
C GLY A 170 2.83 9.25 15.75
N LYS A 171 2.88 10.36 16.48
CA LYS A 171 2.09 10.59 17.70
C LYS A 171 0.70 11.13 17.36
N TYR A 172 -0.26 10.90 18.26
CA TYR A 172 -1.61 11.46 18.10
C TYR A 172 -1.83 12.71 18.95
N ASP A 173 -2.10 13.83 18.28
CA ASP A 173 -2.61 15.06 18.87
C ASP A 173 -4.02 15.38 18.33
N PRO A 174 -5.08 15.31 19.15
CA PRO A 174 -6.45 15.62 18.74
C PRO A 174 -6.68 17.09 18.35
N SER A 175 -5.72 17.98 18.64
CA SER A 175 -5.75 19.39 18.26
C SER A 175 -5.37 19.62 16.78
N VAL A 176 -4.71 18.65 16.13
CA VAL A 176 -4.28 18.75 14.73
C VAL A 176 -5.40 18.37 13.77
N ARG A 177 -6.16 19.37 13.31
CA ARG A 177 -7.41 19.16 12.54
C ARG A 177 -7.39 19.75 11.14
N SER A 178 -6.34 20.47 10.77
CA SER A 178 -6.27 21.19 9.50
C SER A 178 -4.88 21.09 8.87
N LEU A 179 -4.86 21.10 7.53
CA LEU A 179 -3.63 21.19 6.73
C LEU A 179 -2.76 22.42 7.06
N ASN A 180 -3.33 23.46 7.67
CA ASN A 180 -2.55 24.63 8.10
C ASN A 180 -1.50 24.28 9.18
N GLN A 181 -1.69 23.19 9.91
CA GLN A 181 -0.75 22.68 10.92
C GLN A 181 0.33 21.77 10.32
N THR A 182 0.28 21.54 9.00
CA THR A 182 1.28 20.80 8.23
C THR A 182 1.67 21.62 6.99
N PRO A 183 2.29 22.82 7.15
CA PRO A 183 2.50 23.76 6.07
C PRO A 183 3.33 23.23 4.90
N MET A 184 4.36 22.42 5.16
CA MET A 184 5.20 21.82 4.12
C MET A 184 4.43 20.74 3.36
N PHE A 185 3.72 19.86 4.07
CA PHE A 185 2.87 18.86 3.45
C PHE A 185 1.74 19.52 2.64
N LYS A 186 1.07 20.54 3.19
CA LYS A 186 0.03 21.31 2.50
C LYS A 186 0.57 21.94 1.22
N LYS A 187 1.73 22.59 1.29
CA LYS A 187 2.38 23.20 0.12
C LYS A 187 2.64 22.14 -0.95
N PHE A 188 3.27 21.03 -0.58
CA PHE A 188 3.51 19.91 -1.48
C PHE A 188 2.23 19.37 -2.15
N LEU A 189 1.16 19.17 -1.37
CA LEU A 189 -0.13 18.71 -1.89
C LEU A 189 -0.72 19.70 -2.89
N MET A 190 -0.73 20.99 -2.55
CA MET A 190 -1.25 22.04 -3.41
C MET A 190 -0.46 22.20 -4.71
N GLU A 191 0.85 21.98 -4.68
CA GLU A 191 1.71 22.02 -5.88
C GLU A 191 1.58 20.78 -6.77
N SER A 192 1.27 19.63 -6.19
CA SER A 192 1.26 18.34 -6.91
C SER A 192 -0.14 17.97 -7.44
N TYR A 193 -1.18 18.33 -6.70
CA TYR A 193 -2.56 17.90 -6.96
C TYR A 193 -3.49 19.09 -7.19
N PRO A 194 -4.55 18.91 -8.01
CA PRO A 194 -5.66 19.87 -8.08
C PRO A 194 -6.35 19.97 -6.71
N PRO A 195 -6.79 21.17 -6.27
CA PRO A 195 -7.46 21.35 -4.97
C PRO A 195 -8.66 20.42 -4.75
N LYS A 196 -9.42 20.12 -5.81
CA LYS A 196 -10.55 19.19 -5.79
C LYS A 196 -10.17 17.74 -5.42
N SER A 197 -8.94 17.33 -5.68
CA SER A 197 -8.49 15.95 -5.46
C SER A 197 -7.91 15.73 -4.05
N ILE A 198 -7.44 16.81 -3.40
CA ILE A 198 -6.77 16.73 -2.09
C ILE A 198 -7.67 16.11 -1.00
N PRO A 199 -8.96 16.46 -0.87
CA PRO A 199 -9.83 15.82 0.12
C PRO A 199 -9.94 14.30 -0.05
N THR A 200 -10.09 13.80 -1.28
CA THR A 200 -10.14 12.37 -1.59
C THR A 200 -8.82 11.68 -1.26
N LEU A 201 -7.70 12.32 -1.59
CA LEU A 201 -6.36 11.81 -1.27
C LEU A 201 -6.16 11.67 0.24
N LEU A 202 -6.52 12.70 1.02
CA LEU A 202 -6.43 12.67 2.48
C LEU A 202 -7.38 11.64 3.10
N ASP A 203 -8.60 11.51 2.59
CA ASP A 203 -9.51 10.45 3.02
C ASP A 203 -8.91 9.06 2.79
N TYR A 204 -8.29 8.84 1.63
CA TYR A 204 -7.72 7.53 1.30
C TYR A 204 -6.44 7.22 2.09
N MET A 205 -5.57 8.22 2.30
CA MET A 205 -4.42 8.09 3.20
C MET A 205 -4.89 7.73 4.62
N ALA A 206 -5.94 8.40 5.13
CA ALA A 206 -6.55 8.10 6.41
C ALA A 206 -7.19 6.70 6.46
N TYR A 207 -7.90 6.32 5.41
CA TYR A 207 -8.51 5.01 5.25
C TYR A 207 -7.48 3.87 5.34
N SER A 208 -6.28 4.06 4.80
CA SER A 208 -5.19 3.05 4.87
C SER A 208 -4.65 2.80 6.28
N LEU A 209 -4.95 3.66 7.27
CA LEU A 209 -4.63 3.44 8.68
C LEU A 209 -5.68 2.57 9.39
N TYR A 210 -6.86 2.40 8.79
CA TYR A 210 -7.96 1.67 9.40
C TYR A 210 -7.67 0.16 9.44
N PRO A 211 -7.92 -0.55 10.56
CA PRO A 211 -7.60 -1.97 10.69
C PRO A 211 -8.35 -2.92 9.74
N SER A 212 -9.44 -2.45 9.14
CA SER A 212 -10.23 -3.22 8.19
C SER A 212 -10.39 -2.49 6.86
N PHE A 213 -11.05 -3.14 5.88
CA PHE A 213 -11.14 -2.66 4.51
C PHE A 213 -12.60 -2.62 4.00
N PRO A 214 -13.48 -1.80 4.61
CA PRO A 214 -14.93 -1.87 4.41
C PRO A 214 -15.42 -1.41 3.02
N ARG A 215 -14.68 -0.57 2.30
CA ARG A 215 -15.12 -0.02 1.00
C ARG A 215 -14.54 -0.74 -0.21
N GLN A 216 -13.53 -1.59 -0.01
CA GLN A 216 -12.93 -2.37 -1.10
C GLN A 216 -12.41 -1.50 -2.27
N LYS A 217 -12.02 -0.25 -1.98
CA LYS A 217 -11.54 0.71 -2.99
C LYS A 217 -10.02 0.71 -3.11
N ILE A 218 -9.53 0.95 -4.32
CA ILE A 218 -8.13 1.10 -4.72
C ILE A 218 -7.93 2.54 -5.19
N LEU A 219 -6.95 3.26 -4.65
CA LEU A 219 -6.58 4.58 -5.13
C LEU A 219 -5.60 4.46 -6.29
N VAL A 220 -5.93 5.13 -7.40
CA VAL A 220 -5.06 5.27 -8.56
C VAL A 220 -4.66 6.74 -8.68
N ILE A 221 -3.35 7.01 -8.62
CA ILE A 221 -2.80 8.34 -8.87
C ILE A 221 -2.12 8.36 -10.24
N VAL A 222 -2.62 9.18 -11.15
CA VAL A 222 -2.14 9.25 -12.53
C VAL A 222 -1.73 10.67 -12.91
N GLY A 223 -0.74 10.78 -13.78
CA GLY A 223 -0.37 12.05 -14.41
C GLY A 223 1.08 12.06 -14.89
N PRO A 224 1.65 13.22 -15.25
CA PRO A 224 3.00 13.32 -15.78
C PRO A 224 4.09 12.86 -14.79
N PRO A 225 5.27 12.42 -15.28
CA PRO A 225 6.42 12.15 -14.44
C PRO A 225 6.81 13.36 -13.58
N ARG A 226 7.44 13.11 -12.41
CA ARG A 226 7.96 14.16 -11.50
C ARG A 226 6.93 15.14 -10.91
N MET A 227 5.65 14.76 -10.93
CA MET A 227 4.54 15.51 -10.32
C MET A 227 4.28 15.18 -8.83
N GLY A 228 5.23 14.56 -8.13
CA GLY A 228 5.08 14.27 -6.69
C GLY A 228 4.27 13.02 -6.34
N LYS A 229 3.83 12.22 -7.33
CA LYS A 229 3.11 10.95 -7.08
C LYS A 229 3.89 10.00 -6.16
N GLY A 230 5.15 9.72 -6.52
CA GLY A 230 6.03 8.87 -5.70
C GLY A 230 6.32 9.45 -4.32
N THR A 231 6.29 10.78 -4.16
CA THR A 231 6.44 11.42 -2.86
C THR A 231 5.29 11.05 -1.90
N ILE A 232 4.05 10.91 -2.39
CA ILE A 232 2.93 10.42 -1.57
C ILE A 232 3.16 8.98 -1.11
N ALA A 233 3.55 8.08 -2.02
CA ALA A 233 3.85 6.69 -1.66
C ALA A 233 4.97 6.62 -0.61
N ASN A 234 6.02 7.43 -0.78
CA ASN A 234 7.14 7.52 0.16
C ASN A 234 6.73 8.08 1.54
N ILE A 235 5.84 9.07 1.59
CA ILE A 235 5.28 9.56 2.86
C ILE A 235 4.47 8.44 3.55
N MET A 236 3.63 7.72 2.80
CA MET A 236 2.86 6.60 3.34
C MET A 236 3.74 5.44 3.80
N GLU A 237 4.85 5.17 3.11
CA GLU A 237 5.85 4.18 3.54
C GLU A 237 6.48 4.55 4.88
N ARG A 238 6.81 5.84 5.11
CA ARG A 238 7.33 6.33 6.40
C ARG A 238 6.29 6.27 7.51
N ILE A 239 5.03 6.58 7.19
CA ILE A 239 3.92 6.51 8.16
C ILE A 239 3.62 5.07 8.53
N LEU A 240 3.46 4.15 7.58
CA LEU A 240 3.00 2.78 7.85
C LEU A 240 4.14 1.82 8.22
N ASN A 241 5.36 2.10 7.77
CA ASN A 241 6.56 1.31 7.99
C ASN A 241 6.32 -0.19 7.73
N ASP A 242 6.30 -1.04 8.77
CA ASP A 242 6.02 -2.48 8.65
C ASP A 242 4.65 -2.80 8.04
N GLY A 243 3.68 -1.89 8.14
CA GLY A 243 2.37 -1.96 7.50
C GLY A 243 2.39 -1.62 6.00
N TYR A 244 3.48 -1.11 5.46
CA TYR A 244 3.63 -0.82 4.03
C TYR A 244 4.13 -2.06 3.28
N GLY A 245 3.50 -2.37 2.16
CA GLY A 245 3.87 -3.44 1.25
C GLY A 245 3.99 -2.94 -0.19
N ARG A 246 4.91 -3.54 -0.94
CA ARG A 246 5.07 -3.27 -2.37
C ARG A 246 4.53 -4.44 -3.17
N ILE A 247 3.78 -4.15 -4.21
CA ILE A 247 3.25 -5.11 -5.17
C ILE A 247 3.61 -4.67 -6.59
N SER A 248 3.41 -5.57 -7.55
CA SER A 248 3.44 -5.22 -8.97
C SER A 248 2.13 -5.65 -9.59
N LEU A 249 1.30 -4.69 -9.97
CA LEU A 249 0.02 -4.93 -10.65
C LEU A 249 0.24 -5.78 -11.90
N MET A 250 1.28 -5.48 -12.67
CA MET A 250 1.66 -6.28 -13.84
C MET A 250 1.93 -7.73 -13.51
N LYS A 251 2.54 -8.04 -12.35
CA LYS A 251 2.77 -9.42 -11.94
C LYS A 251 1.49 -10.11 -11.48
N LEU A 252 0.61 -9.37 -10.81
CA LEU A 252 -0.70 -9.88 -10.36
C LEU A 252 -1.62 -10.20 -11.53
N LEU A 253 -1.46 -9.48 -12.65
CA LEU A 253 -2.28 -9.66 -13.86
C LEU A 253 -1.73 -10.74 -14.82
N ILE A 254 -0.61 -11.41 -14.48
CA ILE A 254 -0.10 -12.55 -15.25
C ILE A 254 -0.82 -13.82 -14.75
N PRO A 255 -1.50 -14.57 -15.63
CA PRO A 255 -2.12 -15.85 -15.28
C PRO A 255 -1.10 -16.80 -14.64
N ASP A 256 -1.55 -17.58 -13.66
CA ASP A 256 -0.74 -18.59 -12.95
C ASP A 256 0.52 -18.05 -12.23
N ASN A 257 0.62 -16.73 -11.99
CA ASN A 257 1.75 -16.16 -11.27
C ASN A 257 1.61 -16.31 -9.75
N LYS A 258 1.88 -17.53 -9.31
CA LYS A 258 1.74 -18.03 -7.93
C LYS A 258 2.53 -17.26 -6.87
N PHE A 259 3.66 -16.62 -7.21
CA PHE A 259 4.53 -15.92 -6.25
C PHE A 259 4.34 -14.40 -6.19
N SER A 260 3.34 -13.87 -6.92
CA SER A 260 3.12 -12.42 -7.03
C SER A 260 2.69 -11.75 -5.73
N LEU A 261 2.24 -12.53 -4.74
CA LEU A 261 1.65 -12.08 -3.47
C LEU A 261 2.53 -12.36 -2.25
N GLN A 262 3.80 -12.72 -2.45
CA GLN A 262 4.70 -12.98 -1.32
C GLN A 262 4.89 -11.73 -0.46
N GLY A 263 4.68 -11.86 0.86
CA GLY A 263 4.96 -10.79 1.83
C GLY A 263 3.85 -9.75 2.02
N ILE A 264 2.64 -9.98 1.48
CA ILE A 264 1.48 -9.10 1.72
C ILE A 264 0.84 -9.28 3.10
N GLU A 265 1.19 -10.35 3.82
CA GLU A 265 0.63 -10.68 5.12
C GLU A 265 0.86 -9.54 6.13
N GLY A 266 -0.21 -9.14 6.82
CA GLY A 266 -0.13 -8.09 7.85
C GLY A 266 0.08 -6.67 7.30
N LYS A 267 0.13 -6.48 5.98
CA LYS A 267 0.25 -5.16 5.36
C LYS A 267 -1.08 -4.42 5.38
N ARG A 268 -1.02 -3.10 5.58
CA ARG A 268 -2.15 -2.17 5.58
C ARG A 268 -2.33 -1.45 4.25
N LEU A 269 -1.22 -1.16 3.57
CA LEU A 269 -1.22 -0.55 2.24
C LEU A 269 -0.30 -1.33 1.31
N LEU A 270 -0.82 -1.75 0.16
CA LEU A 270 -0.08 -2.36 -0.92
C LEU A 270 0.06 -1.35 -2.04
N THR A 271 1.31 -1.05 -2.42
CA THR A 271 1.60 -0.01 -3.41
C THR A 271 2.32 -0.58 -4.63
N ASP A 272 1.86 -0.19 -5.82
CA ASP A 272 2.65 -0.25 -7.05
C ASP A 272 2.95 1.19 -7.49
N THR A 273 4.22 1.60 -7.40
CA THR A 273 4.64 2.97 -7.72
C THR A 273 4.83 3.21 -9.22
N GLU A 274 4.77 2.17 -10.05
CA GLU A 274 5.02 2.27 -11.49
C GLU A 274 4.21 1.24 -12.28
N ILE A 275 2.95 1.57 -12.54
CA ILE A 275 2.13 0.80 -13.48
C ILE A 275 2.71 0.96 -14.89
N LYS A 276 3.02 -0.16 -15.55
CA LYS A 276 3.51 -0.16 -16.93
C LYS A 276 2.38 0.12 -17.92
N ARG A 277 2.72 0.78 -19.04
CA ARG A 277 1.78 1.17 -20.10
C ARG A 277 1.28 0.00 -20.95
N GLU A 278 2.09 -1.04 -21.09
CA GLU A 278 1.81 -2.15 -22.00
C GLU A 278 1.44 -3.42 -21.24
N PHE A 279 0.35 -4.04 -21.69
CA PHE A 279 -0.19 -5.28 -21.17
C PHE A 279 0.07 -6.44 -22.11
N LYS A 280 0.23 -7.64 -21.54
CA LYS A 280 0.10 -8.87 -22.30
C LYS A 280 -1.38 -9.06 -22.66
N LYS A 281 -1.66 -9.63 -23.84
CA LYS A 281 -3.03 -9.82 -24.38
C LYS A 281 -3.99 -10.63 -23.48
N ASN A 282 -3.49 -11.29 -22.42
CA ASN A 282 -4.27 -12.16 -21.53
C ASN A 282 -4.12 -11.71 -20.06
N ALA A 283 -4.55 -10.48 -19.74
CA ALA A 283 -4.52 -9.99 -18.37
C ALA A 283 -5.65 -10.63 -17.55
N ASP A 284 -5.31 -11.21 -16.40
CA ASP A 284 -6.26 -11.81 -15.47
C ASP A 284 -6.43 -10.93 -14.23
N PHE A 285 -7.65 -10.45 -13.99
CA PHE A 285 -7.95 -9.53 -12.88
C PHE A 285 -8.43 -10.25 -11.61
N ASP A 286 -8.63 -11.57 -11.64
CA ASP A 286 -9.26 -12.31 -10.52
C ASP A 286 -8.44 -12.21 -9.24
N VAL A 287 -7.11 -12.28 -9.35
CA VAL A 287 -6.19 -12.11 -8.22
C VAL A 287 -6.31 -10.72 -7.61
N VAL A 288 -6.35 -9.68 -8.44
CA VAL A 288 -6.45 -8.27 -7.98
C VAL A 288 -7.82 -8.00 -7.38
N ASN A 289 -8.88 -8.52 -8.01
CA ASN A 289 -10.25 -8.42 -7.53
C ASN A 289 -10.42 -9.12 -6.18
N SER A 290 -9.80 -10.29 -5.98
CA SER A 290 -9.84 -10.99 -4.69
C SER A 290 -9.02 -10.26 -3.62
N LEU A 291 -7.80 -9.83 -3.97
CA LEU A 291 -6.88 -9.09 -3.09
C LEU A 291 -7.51 -7.81 -2.53
N PHE A 292 -8.28 -7.09 -3.34
CA PHE A 292 -8.95 -5.85 -2.95
C PHE A 292 -10.48 -6.01 -2.83
N GLY A 293 -10.99 -7.24 -2.83
CA GLY A 293 -12.42 -7.55 -2.72
C GLY A 293 -12.80 -8.18 -1.39
N GLY A 294 -11.83 -8.50 -0.54
CA GLY A 294 -12.09 -9.23 0.71
C GLY A 294 -12.48 -10.69 0.48
N ASP A 295 -12.23 -11.22 -0.72
CA ASP A 295 -12.44 -12.62 -1.05
C ASP A 295 -11.23 -13.46 -0.63
N PRO A 296 -11.42 -14.76 -0.32
CA PRO A 296 -10.32 -15.66 -0.06
C PRO A 296 -9.49 -15.86 -1.33
N LEU A 297 -8.18 -15.66 -1.24
CA LEU A 297 -7.23 -15.88 -2.32
C LEU A 297 -6.16 -16.92 -1.95
N PRO A 298 -5.69 -17.72 -2.92
CA PRO A 298 -4.56 -18.59 -2.72
C PRO A 298 -3.26 -17.79 -2.61
N LEU A 299 -2.48 -18.07 -1.58
CA LEU A 299 -1.14 -17.54 -1.38
C LEU A 299 -0.15 -18.69 -1.47
N GLU A 300 0.68 -18.71 -2.51
CA GLU A 300 1.76 -19.68 -2.63
C GLU A 300 3.10 -19.07 -2.19
N LYS A 301 3.84 -19.80 -1.35
CA LYS A 301 5.23 -19.49 -1.00
C LYS A 301 6.14 -20.57 -1.58
N LYS A 302 7.34 -20.18 -2.02
CA LYS A 302 8.33 -21.14 -2.52
C LYS A 302 8.59 -22.22 -1.47
N TYR A 303 8.46 -23.48 -1.88
CA TYR A 303 8.68 -24.67 -1.05
C TYR A 303 7.63 -24.90 0.05
N HIS A 304 6.44 -24.31 -0.08
CA HIS A 304 5.31 -24.47 0.85
C HIS A 304 4.01 -24.75 0.10
N ALA A 305 3.03 -25.35 0.78
CA ALA A 305 1.69 -25.54 0.22
C ALA A 305 0.92 -24.22 0.09
N GLU A 306 -0.05 -24.20 -0.82
CA GLU A 306 -0.95 -23.07 -1.06
C GLU A 306 -1.88 -22.86 0.13
N ILE A 307 -2.16 -21.60 0.46
CA ILE A 307 -3.01 -21.24 1.60
C ILE A 307 -4.08 -20.22 1.24
N THR A 308 -5.24 -20.36 1.88
CA THR A 308 -6.33 -19.39 1.75
C THR A 308 -6.10 -18.18 2.66
N TYR A 309 -6.06 -16.98 2.07
CA TYR A 309 -5.88 -15.71 2.78
C TYR A 309 -6.94 -14.70 2.38
N ILE A 310 -7.44 -13.92 3.35
CA ILE A 310 -8.33 -12.79 3.10
C ILE A 310 -7.54 -11.52 3.41
N ALA A 311 -7.28 -10.71 2.38
CA ALA A 311 -6.55 -9.47 2.53
C ALA A 311 -7.42 -8.36 3.14
N LYS A 312 -6.82 -7.60 4.06
CA LYS A 312 -7.42 -6.39 4.66
C LYS A 312 -6.60 -5.14 4.33
N SER A 313 -5.98 -5.12 3.15
CA SER A 313 -5.02 -4.09 2.75
C SER A 313 -5.64 -3.14 1.72
N ALA A 314 -5.41 -1.84 1.89
CA ALA A 314 -5.71 -0.86 0.86
C ALA A 314 -4.72 -0.96 -0.32
N GLY A 315 -5.15 -0.53 -1.50
CA GLY A 315 -4.31 -0.50 -2.71
C GLY A 315 -3.95 0.93 -3.14
N LEU A 316 -2.69 1.21 -3.42
CA LEU A 316 -2.25 2.47 -4.06
C LEU A 316 -1.50 2.16 -5.34
N LEU A 317 -2.03 2.58 -6.48
CA LEU A 317 -1.42 2.36 -7.78
C LEU A 317 -1.03 3.71 -8.38
N ILE A 318 0.21 3.83 -8.84
CA ILE A 318 0.75 5.07 -9.42
C ILE A 318 1.13 4.81 -10.88
N GLY A 319 0.53 5.58 -11.78
CA GLY A 319 0.73 5.45 -13.23
C GLY A 319 1.13 6.75 -13.91
N ASN A 320 1.77 6.62 -15.07
CA ASN A 320 1.92 7.70 -16.03
C ASN A 320 0.98 7.46 -17.22
N LEU A 321 0.58 8.53 -17.90
CA LEU A 321 -0.22 8.42 -19.11
C LEU A 321 0.59 7.94 -20.32
N PRO A 322 -0.03 7.25 -21.29
CA PRO A 322 -1.37 6.66 -21.21
C PRO A 322 -1.41 5.48 -20.22
N LEU A 323 -2.56 5.29 -19.57
CA LEU A 323 -2.83 4.04 -18.86
C LEU A 323 -3.13 2.92 -19.86
N PHE A 324 -3.19 1.70 -19.35
CA PHE A 324 -3.60 0.55 -20.13
C PHE A 324 -5.12 0.44 -20.23
N LYS A 325 -5.60 -0.17 -21.30
CA LYS A 325 -7.03 -0.46 -21.46
C LYS A 325 -7.47 -1.58 -20.52
N VAL A 326 -8.67 -1.43 -19.95
CA VAL A 326 -9.24 -2.39 -18.99
C VAL A 326 -10.67 -2.71 -19.36
N ASN A 327 -10.96 -3.99 -19.58
CA ASN A 327 -12.32 -4.50 -19.85
C ASN A 327 -12.81 -5.38 -18.70
N ASN A 328 -12.61 -4.96 -17.44
CA ASN A 328 -13.03 -5.69 -16.25
C ASN A 328 -13.81 -4.76 -15.31
N SER A 329 -15.14 -4.85 -15.33
CA SER A 329 -16.03 -3.99 -14.54
C SER A 329 -15.80 -4.14 -13.03
N ALA A 330 -15.46 -5.35 -12.56
CA ALA A 330 -15.17 -5.62 -11.17
C ALA A 330 -13.93 -4.81 -10.71
N PHE A 331 -12.85 -4.78 -11.48
CA PHE A 331 -11.68 -3.95 -11.18
C PHE A 331 -12.02 -2.45 -11.23
N LEU A 332 -12.70 -2.00 -12.30
CA LEU A 332 -13.08 -0.59 -12.47
C LEU A 332 -13.96 -0.08 -11.32
N SER A 333 -14.90 -0.90 -10.85
CA SER A 333 -15.79 -0.58 -9.72
C SER A 333 -15.05 -0.38 -8.39
N ARG A 334 -13.81 -0.88 -8.26
CA ARG A 334 -12.96 -0.69 -7.08
C ARG A 334 -12.16 0.61 -7.14
N LEU A 335 -12.14 1.33 -8.26
CA LEU A 335 -11.22 2.45 -8.41
C LEU A 335 -11.71 3.73 -7.71
N LEU A 336 -10.75 4.47 -7.18
CA LEU A 336 -10.80 5.90 -6.91
C LEU A 336 -9.66 6.52 -7.71
N ILE A 337 -9.96 7.36 -8.69
CA ILE A 337 -8.94 7.94 -9.57
C ILE A 337 -8.69 9.41 -9.20
N ILE A 338 -7.42 9.74 -9.00
CA ILE A 338 -6.92 11.10 -8.79
C ILE A 338 -5.88 11.43 -9.86
N THR A 339 -6.05 12.55 -10.53
CA THR A 339 -5.04 13.12 -11.44
C THR A 339 -4.13 14.11 -10.70
N THR A 340 -2.85 14.16 -11.08
CA THR A 340 -1.96 15.26 -10.70
C THR A 340 -2.24 16.50 -11.54
N ARG A 341 -1.61 17.63 -11.18
CA ARG A 341 -1.54 18.78 -12.09
C ARG A 341 -0.77 18.42 -13.37
N GLU A 342 -1.00 19.22 -14.41
CA GLU A 342 -0.33 19.11 -15.71
C GLU A 342 1.12 19.61 -15.66
N LYS A 343 1.34 20.70 -14.93
CA LYS A 343 2.65 21.37 -14.81
C LYS A 343 3.00 21.55 -13.34
N ARG A 344 4.29 21.48 -13.05
CA ARG A 344 4.86 21.76 -11.73
C ARG A 344 5.56 23.11 -11.81
N ASP A 345 5.11 24.05 -11.00
CA ASP A 345 5.61 25.43 -11.02
C ASP A 345 6.96 25.60 -10.28
N PHE A 346 7.52 24.53 -9.70
CA PHE A 346 8.69 24.60 -8.83
C PHE A 346 9.67 23.45 -9.07
N LYS A 347 10.94 23.72 -8.71
CA LYS A 347 12.05 22.79 -8.86
C LYS A 347 11.85 21.55 -7.97
N GLU A 348 12.17 20.39 -8.52
CA GLU A 348 12.18 19.14 -7.78
C GLU A 348 13.14 19.22 -6.60
N VAL A 349 12.64 18.92 -5.41
CA VAL A 349 13.44 18.84 -4.18
C VAL A 349 13.76 17.36 -3.92
N PRO A 350 15.04 16.97 -3.92
CA PRO A 350 15.45 15.61 -3.56
C PRO A 350 14.96 15.25 -2.15
N ASN A 351 14.57 13.99 -1.94
CA ASN A 351 14.16 13.48 -0.62
C ASN A 351 13.01 14.28 0.04
N MET A 352 12.13 14.88 -0.76
CA MET A 352 11.00 15.67 -0.27
C MET A 352 10.15 14.93 0.77
N ALA A 353 9.96 13.62 0.61
CA ALA A 353 9.20 12.81 1.56
C ALA A 353 9.87 12.73 2.94
N ASP A 354 11.21 12.61 3.00
CA ASP A 354 11.96 12.64 4.25
C ASP A 354 11.83 14.00 4.92
N LEU A 355 12.06 15.08 4.17
CA LEU A 355 11.98 16.44 4.72
C LEU A 355 10.60 16.74 5.31
N ILE A 356 9.53 16.36 4.60
CA ILE A 356 8.15 16.51 5.09
C ILE A 356 7.92 15.67 6.35
N PHE A 357 8.33 14.41 6.32
CA PHE A 357 8.06 13.48 7.42
C PHE A 357 8.86 13.82 8.68
N ASP A 358 10.12 14.19 8.55
CA ASP A 358 10.98 14.60 9.66
C ASP A 358 10.48 15.88 10.33
N ALA A 359 9.93 16.82 9.54
CA ALA A 359 9.41 18.08 10.05
C ALA A 359 7.97 17.95 10.61
N GLU A 360 7.11 17.19 9.95
CA GLU A 360 5.65 17.24 10.17
C GLU A 360 4.99 15.87 10.39
N GLY A 361 5.75 14.77 10.47
CA GLY A 361 5.22 13.40 10.53
C GLY A 361 4.16 13.17 11.61
N ASP A 362 4.42 13.61 12.85
CA ASP A 362 3.45 13.51 13.97
C ASP A 362 2.16 14.30 13.66
N ALA A 363 2.27 15.49 13.07
CA ALA A 363 1.13 16.32 12.70
C ALA A 363 0.35 15.73 11.50
N ILE A 364 1.04 15.15 10.52
CA ILE A 364 0.42 14.46 9.39
C ILE A 364 -0.37 13.24 9.87
N VAL A 365 0.23 12.39 10.72
CA VAL A 365 -0.46 11.23 11.30
C VAL A 365 -1.69 11.67 12.10
N SER A 366 -1.55 12.70 12.94
CA SER A 366 -2.68 13.26 13.69
C SER A 366 -3.80 13.79 12.79
N LEU A 367 -3.44 14.51 11.72
CA LEU A 367 -4.38 14.98 10.70
C LEU A 367 -5.13 13.82 10.05
N LEU A 368 -4.41 12.76 9.64
CA LEU A 368 -4.99 11.57 9.02
C LEU A 368 -5.90 10.80 9.98
N LEU A 369 -5.55 10.70 11.27
CA LEU A 369 -6.40 10.05 12.27
C LEU A 369 -7.69 10.84 12.53
N ASN A 370 -7.61 12.17 12.64
CA ASN A 370 -8.80 13.01 12.73
C ASN A 370 -9.65 12.95 11.45
N ARG A 371 -9.01 12.81 10.29
CA ARG A 371 -9.68 12.57 9.01
C ARG A 371 -10.37 11.20 8.98
N LEU A 372 -9.71 10.16 9.48
CA LEU A 372 -10.27 8.81 9.61
C LEU A 372 -11.52 8.82 10.51
N ARG A 373 -11.49 9.56 11.62
CA ARG A 373 -12.66 9.75 12.49
C ARG A 373 -13.86 10.31 11.72
N SER A 374 -13.61 11.35 10.94
CA SER A 374 -14.63 11.95 10.07
C SER A 374 -15.11 10.96 9.00
N LEU A 375 -14.20 10.22 8.38
CA LEU A 375 -14.51 9.21 7.37
C LEU A 375 -15.38 8.07 7.93
N ILE A 376 -15.11 7.58 9.13
CA ILE A 376 -15.95 6.59 9.83
C ILE A 376 -17.36 7.15 10.08
N SER A 377 -17.47 8.41 10.52
CA SER A 377 -18.78 9.03 10.82
C SER A 377 -19.69 9.21 9.60
N ARG A 378 -19.13 9.13 8.39
CA ARG A 378 -19.83 9.25 7.10
C ARG A 378 -19.78 7.96 6.30
N ASP A 379 -19.71 6.83 7.01
CA ASP A 379 -19.76 5.48 6.47
C ASP A 379 -18.75 5.22 5.34
N PHE A 380 -17.54 5.75 5.51
CA PHE A 380 -16.44 5.62 4.57
C PHE A 380 -16.73 6.09 3.13
N LYS A 381 -17.75 6.93 2.93
CA LYS A 381 -17.96 7.63 1.66
C LYS A 381 -16.77 8.53 1.40
N PHE A 382 -16.08 8.45 0.27
CA PHE A 382 -14.90 9.31 0.03
C PHE A 382 -15.34 10.73 -0.39
N SER A 383 -14.52 11.75 -0.12
CA SER A 383 -14.80 13.10 -0.63
C SER A 383 -14.70 13.09 -2.15
N ASN A 384 -15.61 13.77 -2.85
CA ASN A 384 -15.61 13.88 -4.31
C ASN A 384 -15.56 12.52 -5.03
N GLU A 385 -16.06 11.47 -4.38
CA GLU A 385 -16.22 10.14 -4.96
C GLU A 385 -17.16 10.23 -6.16
N LYS A 386 -16.72 9.71 -7.29
CA LYS A 386 -17.53 9.58 -8.50
C LYS A 386 -18.30 8.27 -8.49
N THR A 387 -19.29 8.17 -9.36
CA THR A 387 -19.93 6.90 -9.69
C THR A 387 -18.94 5.96 -10.38
N ASN A 388 -19.25 4.66 -10.40
CA ASN A 388 -18.40 3.67 -11.07
C ASN A 388 -18.33 3.94 -12.59
N ASP A 389 -19.42 4.39 -13.20
CA ASP A 389 -19.48 4.71 -14.63
C ASP A 389 -18.57 5.90 -14.97
N GLU A 390 -18.65 6.98 -14.19
CA GLU A 390 -17.74 8.12 -14.33
C GLU A 390 -16.26 7.72 -14.14
N TYR A 391 -15.95 6.76 -13.27
CA TYR A 391 -14.57 6.24 -13.14
C TYR A 391 -14.15 5.37 -14.32
N ALA A 392 -15.06 4.59 -14.90
CA ALA A 392 -14.80 3.81 -16.11
C ALA A 392 -14.54 4.72 -17.31
N GLU A 393 -15.37 5.75 -17.50
CA GLU A 393 -15.18 6.78 -18.53
C GLU A 393 -13.85 7.51 -18.34
N LEU A 394 -13.55 7.95 -17.10
CA LEU A 394 -12.28 8.59 -16.79
C LEU A 394 -11.08 7.68 -17.06
N TRP A 395 -11.18 6.39 -16.74
CA TRP A 395 -10.11 5.42 -17.05
C TRP A 395 -9.90 5.29 -18.56
N GLU A 396 -10.96 5.17 -19.35
CA GLU A 396 -10.89 5.08 -20.81
C GLU A 396 -10.21 6.34 -21.39
N MET A 397 -10.66 7.52 -20.97
CA MET A 397 -10.03 8.81 -21.32
C MET A 397 -8.52 8.83 -21.01
N LEU A 398 -8.11 8.34 -19.83
CA LEU A 398 -6.70 8.30 -19.42
C LEU A 398 -5.89 7.21 -20.15
N SER A 399 -6.55 6.22 -20.76
CA SER A 399 -5.89 5.16 -21.54
C SER A 399 -5.64 5.56 -23.00
N ASP A 400 -6.51 6.40 -23.56
CA ASP A 400 -6.48 6.70 -25.00
C ASP A 400 -6.91 8.13 -25.38
N SER A 401 -6.52 9.10 -24.55
CA SER A 401 -6.80 10.52 -24.82
C SER A 401 -6.36 11.01 -26.20
N THR A 402 -5.26 10.46 -26.75
CA THR A 402 -4.79 10.84 -28.09
C THR A 402 -5.73 10.36 -29.18
N GLN A 403 -6.26 9.13 -29.09
CA GLN A 403 -7.22 8.64 -30.09
C GLN A 403 -8.51 9.45 -30.00
N GLN A 404 -9.03 9.69 -28.81
CA GLN A 404 -10.25 10.49 -28.64
C GLN A 404 -10.07 11.92 -29.14
N PHE A 405 -8.90 12.52 -28.97
CA PHE A 405 -8.60 13.83 -29.58
C PHE A 405 -8.62 13.76 -31.11
N MET A 406 -8.04 12.72 -31.71
CA MET A 406 -8.09 12.55 -33.16
C MET A 406 -9.54 12.39 -33.63
N ASP A 407 -10.34 11.57 -32.94
CA ASP A 407 -11.73 11.29 -33.30
C ASP A 407 -12.64 12.52 -33.11
N GLU A 408 -12.46 13.30 -32.04
CA GLU A 408 -13.34 14.44 -31.70
C GLU A 408 -12.90 15.78 -32.31
N ARG A 409 -11.63 15.94 -32.70
CA ARG A 409 -11.07 17.24 -33.08
C ARG A 409 -10.28 17.23 -34.37
N MET A 410 -9.84 16.09 -34.90
CA MET A 410 -9.08 16.04 -36.15
C MET A 410 -9.93 15.49 -37.29
N ILE A 411 -9.74 16.06 -38.47
CA ILE A 411 -10.40 15.63 -39.70
C ILE A 411 -9.41 15.57 -40.85
N ASP A 412 -9.64 14.62 -41.74
CA ASP A 412 -8.83 14.41 -42.94
C ASP A 412 -8.92 15.64 -43.86
N SER A 413 -7.80 15.96 -44.47
CA SER A 413 -7.67 17.10 -45.38
C SER A 413 -6.77 16.74 -46.55
N THR A 414 -7.12 17.21 -47.74
CA THR A 414 -6.27 17.05 -48.94
C THR A 414 -5.39 18.27 -49.20
N THR A 415 -5.62 19.36 -48.48
CA THR A 415 -5.02 20.68 -48.76
C THR A 415 -4.25 21.28 -47.60
N TYR A 416 -4.46 20.77 -46.38
CA TYR A 416 -3.88 21.30 -45.16
C TYR A 416 -2.97 20.27 -44.48
N ASP A 417 -1.86 20.79 -43.98
CA ASP A 417 -0.97 20.11 -43.03
C ASP A 417 -0.96 20.94 -41.75
N LEU A 418 -0.89 20.28 -40.59
CA LEU A 418 -0.94 20.96 -39.29
C LEU A 418 0.41 20.87 -38.58
N ASP A 419 0.90 22.00 -38.05
CA ASP A 419 2.16 22.01 -37.29
C ASP A 419 2.06 21.13 -36.05
N VAL A 420 3.10 20.33 -35.78
CA VAL A 420 3.10 19.37 -34.66
C VAL A 420 3.01 20.08 -33.31
N ASP A 421 3.63 21.25 -33.17
CA ASP A 421 3.63 22.01 -31.92
C ASP A 421 2.26 22.66 -31.70
N GLU A 422 1.66 23.21 -32.77
CA GLU A 422 0.30 23.74 -32.76
C GLU A 422 -0.74 22.64 -32.48
N THR A 423 -0.64 21.50 -33.15
CA THR A 423 -1.52 20.33 -32.92
C THR A 423 -1.48 19.89 -31.45
N TYR A 424 -0.28 19.87 -30.87
CA TYR A 424 -0.13 19.51 -29.46
C TYR A 424 -0.75 20.55 -28.52
N GLN A 425 -0.77 21.84 -28.87
CA GLN A 425 -1.47 22.86 -28.08
C GLN A 425 -2.98 22.65 -28.09
N TYR A 426 -3.58 22.35 -29.24
CA TYR A 426 -5.01 21.98 -29.32
C TYR A 426 -5.32 20.72 -28.50
N TYR A 427 -4.41 19.74 -28.50
CA TYR A 427 -4.53 18.56 -27.65
C TYR A 427 -4.43 18.90 -26.14
N GLU A 428 -3.51 19.77 -25.72
CA GLU A 428 -3.44 20.23 -24.33
C GLU A 428 -4.73 20.96 -23.89
N GLU A 429 -5.35 21.73 -24.78
CA GLU A 429 -6.65 22.37 -24.53
C GLU A 429 -7.78 21.35 -24.41
N PHE A 430 -7.86 20.38 -25.33
CA PHE A 430 -8.81 19.27 -25.25
C PHE A 430 -8.69 18.49 -23.93
N CYS A 431 -7.47 18.16 -23.50
CA CYS A 431 -7.26 17.49 -22.22
C CYS A 431 -7.74 18.33 -21.03
N ARG A 432 -7.53 19.66 -21.07
CA ARG A 432 -7.99 20.59 -20.03
C ARG A 432 -9.51 20.67 -19.96
N GLU A 433 -10.19 20.70 -21.11
CA GLU A 433 -11.65 20.65 -21.22
C GLU A 433 -12.21 19.36 -20.58
N LYS A 434 -11.59 18.22 -20.88
CA LYS A 434 -11.94 16.91 -20.31
C LYS A 434 -11.46 16.72 -18.86
N GLY A 435 -10.70 17.69 -18.32
CA GLY A 435 -10.21 17.67 -16.95
C GLY A 435 -9.15 16.61 -16.64
N ILE A 436 -8.40 16.16 -17.65
CA ILE A 436 -7.33 15.17 -17.57
C ILE A 436 -5.96 15.80 -17.91
N PRO A 437 -4.84 15.29 -17.39
CA PRO A 437 -3.54 15.74 -17.85
C PRO A 437 -3.24 15.20 -19.26
N PRO A 438 -2.48 15.92 -20.09
CA PRO A 438 -2.09 15.43 -21.41
C PRO A 438 -1.00 14.34 -21.34
N GLU A 439 -1.00 13.44 -22.32
CA GLU A 439 0.15 12.58 -22.61
C GLU A 439 1.37 13.43 -23.00
N SER A 440 2.59 12.89 -22.84
CA SER A 440 3.77 13.68 -23.23
C SER A 440 3.77 13.93 -24.74
N LYS A 441 4.22 15.12 -25.16
CA LYS A 441 4.34 15.50 -26.58
C LYS A 441 5.00 14.43 -27.45
N HIS A 442 6.01 13.74 -26.93
CA HIS A 442 6.66 12.64 -27.65
C HIS A 442 5.70 11.47 -27.92
N VAL A 443 4.93 11.04 -26.91
CA VAL A 443 3.95 9.94 -27.03
C VAL A 443 2.80 10.37 -27.95
N PHE A 444 2.24 11.56 -27.73
CA PHE A 444 1.21 12.14 -28.60
C PHE A 444 1.66 12.16 -30.07
N THR A 445 2.84 12.74 -30.32
CA THR A 445 3.38 12.87 -31.69
C THR A 445 3.59 11.50 -32.34
N TYR A 446 4.03 10.51 -31.57
CA TYR A 446 4.20 9.15 -32.06
C TYR A 446 2.87 8.50 -32.43
N ARG A 447 1.82 8.68 -31.60
CA ARG A 447 0.49 8.11 -31.83
C ARG A 447 -0.22 8.76 -33.01
N VAL A 448 -0.29 10.09 -33.05
CA VAL A 448 -0.88 10.83 -34.19
C VAL A 448 -0.12 10.51 -35.48
N GLY A 449 1.22 10.41 -35.40
CA GLY A 449 2.08 10.03 -36.51
C GLY A 449 1.81 8.66 -37.15
N LYS A 450 1.06 7.77 -36.47
CA LYS A 450 0.63 6.47 -37.05
C LYS A 450 -0.58 6.61 -37.97
N VAL A 451 -1.41 7.62 -37.75
CA VAL A 451 -2.61 7.92 -38.54
C VAL A 451 -2.29 8.98 -39.59
N TYR A 452 -1.70 10.10 -39.14
CA TYR A 452 -1.29 11.21 -39.98
C TYR A 452 0.24 11.26 -40.10
N PRO A 453 0.82 10.88 -41.25
CA PRO A 453 2.27 10.84 -41.41
C PRO A 453 2.93 12.19 -41.11
N LYS A 454 4.11 12.14 -40.49
CA LYS A 454 4.87 13.34 -40.13
C LYS A 454 5.94 13.64 -41.17
N ARG A 455 6.01 14.88 -41.67
CA ARG A 455 7.09 15.36 -42.55
C ARG A 455 7.71 16.67 -42.06
N ARG A 456 8.88 17.01 -42.61
CA ARG A 456 9.47 18.35 -42.40
C ARG A 456 8.90 19.33 -43.42
N ALA A 457 8.48 20.49 -42.95
CA ALA A 457 8.04 21.60 -43.77
C ALA A 457 8.89 22.84 -43.49
N LYS A 458 8.98 23.74 -44.47
CA LYS A 458 9.68 25.02 -44.35
C LYS A 458 8.65 26.14 -44.43
N SER A 459 8.54 26.92 -43.35
CA SER A 459 7.71 28.14 -43.29
C SER A 459 8.53 29.23 -42.62
N GLY A 460 8.49 30.45 -43.16
CA GLY A 460 9.23 31.60 -42.62
C GLY A 460 10.75 31.38 -42.48
N GLY A 461 11.35 30.52 -43.33
CA GLY A 461 12.78 30.21 -43.28
C GLY A 461 13.21 29.17 -42.23
N LYS A 462 12.32 28.73 -41.33
CA LYS A 462 12.60 27.70 -40.32
C LYS A 462 11.99 26.35 -40.70
N LEU A 463 12.73 25.28 -40.42
CA LEU A 463 12.24 23.90 -40.54
C LEU A 463 11.44 23.54 -39.28
N HIS A 464 10.23 23.03 -39.48
CA HIS A 464 9.37 22.49 -38.43
C HIS A 464 8.74 21.17 -38.92
N TYR A 465 8.10 20.42 -38.02
CA TYR A 465 7.40 19.19 -38.37
C TYR A 465 5.91 19.47 -38.49
N VAL A 466 5.28 18.88 -39.50
CA VAL A 466 3.83 18.92 -39.71
C VAL A 466 3.27 17.50 -39.80
N PHE A 467 2.04 17.31 -39.34
CA PHE A 467 1.22 16.16 -39.69
C PHE A 467 0.54 16.42 -41.02
N THR A 468 0.62 15.46 -41.93
CA THR A 468 0.11 15.65 -43.30
C THR A 468 -1.34 15.24 -43.43
N GLY A 469 -2.07 16.00 -44.25
CA GLY A 469 -3.41 15.63 -44.69
C GLY A 469 -4.44 15.66 -43.56
N CYS A 470 -4.30 16.62 -42.65
CA CYS A 470 -5.22 16.79 -41.53
C CYS A 470 -5.36 18.26 -41.16
N ARG A 471 -6.47 18.58 -40.50
CA ARG A 471 -6.70 19.86 -39.84
C ARG A 471 -7.49 19.65 -38.56
N VAL A 472 -7.47 20.64 -37.68
CA VAL A 472 -8.37 20.66 -36.51
C VAL A 472 -9.73 21.18 -36.93
N GLN A 473 -10.78 20.54 -36.43
CA GLN A 473 -12.17 20.92 -36.62
C GLN A 473 -12.40 22.32 -36.01
N THR A 474 -12.95 23.23 -36.80
CA THR A 474 -13.25 24.60 -36.38
C THR A 474 -14.70 24.71 -35.89
N ILE A 475 -15.02 25.82 -35.21
CA ILE A 475 -16.40 26.11 -34.79
C ILE A 475 -17.38 26.09 -35.98
N VAL A 476 -16.92 26.49 -37.17
CA VAL A 476 -17.73 26.49 -38.39
C VAL A 476 -18.04 25.05 -38.84
N ASP A 477 -17.08 24.13 -38.71
CA ASP A 477 -17.30 22.72 -39.03
C ASP A 477 -18.32 22.07 -38.07
N ILE A 478 -18.22 22.38 -36.77
CA ILE A 478 -19.17 21.90 -35.75
C ILE A 478 -20.59 22.41 -36.05
N GLN A 479 -20.72 23.66 -36.47
CA GLN A 479 -22.02 24.23 -36.86
C GLN A 479 -22.60 23.55 -38.11
N ALA A 480 -21.76 23.21 -39.08
CA ALA A 480 -22.19 22.48 -40.27
C ALA A 480 -22.68 21.06 -39.94
N GLU A 481 -21.96 20.32 -39.07
CA GLU A 481 -22.38 18.99 -38.60
C GLU A 481 -23.71 19.04 -37.82
N ILE A 482 -23.91 20.05 -36.96
CA ILE A 482 -25.16 20.22 -36.23
C ILE A 482 -26.34 20.47 -37.19
N GLU A 483 -26.15 21.28 -38.23
CA GLU A 483 -27.20 21.53 -39.22
C GLU A 483 -27.48 20.31 -40.11
N GLU A 484 -26.45 19.52 -40.45
CA GLU A 484 -26.58 18.25 -41.17
C GLU A 484 -27.34 17.22 -40.33
N TYR A 485 -26.99 17.03 -39.06
CA TYR A 485 -27.71 16.12 -38.16
C TYR A 485 -29.18 16.54 -37.97
N LYS A 486 -29.47 17.84 -37.88
CA LYS A 486 -30.86 18.34 -37.84
C LYS A 486 -31.63 18.06 -39.13
N ARG A 487 -30.95 18.10 -40.29
CA ARG A 487 -31.55 17.78 -41.59
C ARG A 487 -31.85 16.29 -41.69
N GLU A 488 -30.89 15.43 -41.39
CA GLU A 488 -31.07 13.97 -41.40
C GLU A 488 -32.17 13.52 -40.44
N ARG A 489 -32.23 14.13 -39.24
CA ARG A 489 -33.30 13.86 -38.29
C ARG A 489 -34.67 14.30 -38.82
N LYS A 490 -34.75 15.44 -39.50
CA LYS A 490 -36.00 15.89 -40.14
C LYS A 490 -36.42 14.96 -41.28
N GLU A 491 -35.48 14.49 -42.09
CA GLU A 491 -35.73 13.54 -43.17
C GLU A 491 -36.22 12.20 -42.59
N ALA A 492 -35.60 11.68 -41.54
CA ALA A 492 -36.05 10.47 -40.86
C ALA A 492 -37.43 10.62 -40.18
N GLU A 493 -37.72 11.78 -39.58
CA GLU A 493 -39.05 12.09 -39.03
C GLU A 493 -40.11 12.22 -40.14
N GLN A 494 -39.73 12.70 -41.34
CA GLN A 494 -40.59 12.81 -42.51
C GLN A 494 -40.86 11.43 -43.13
N ASP A 495 -39.84 10.58 -43.29
CA ASP A 495 -40.00 9.20 -43.78
C ASP A 495 -40.91 8.37 -42.87
N LEU A 496 -40.81 8.55 -41.55
CA LEU A 496 -41.73 7.93 -40.57
C LEU A 496 -43.18 8.42 -40.69
N LEU A 497 -43.37 9.68 -41.08
CA LEU A 497 -44.69 10.27 -41.32
C LEU A 497 -45.29 9.78 -42.64
N ASP A 498 -44.45 9.65 -43.68
CA ASP A 498 -44.85 9.19 -45.00
C ASP A 498 -45.19 7.67 -44.98
N ASP A 499 -44.39 6.84 -44.28
CA ASP A 499 -44.70 5.42 -44.03
C ASP A 499 -46.00 5.23 -43.22
N ALA A 500 -46.29 6.13 -42.27
CA ALA A 500 -47.53 6.09 -41.49
C ALA A 500 -48.78 6.52 -42.30
N THR A 501 -48.59 7.21 -43.43
CA THR A 501 -49.69 7.59 -44.34
C THR A 501 -49.96 6.55 -45.43
N ASP A 502 -48.97 5.76 -45.83
CA ASP A 502 -49.15 4.67 -46.81
C ASP A 502 -49.95 3.48 -46.23
N ASP A 503 -49.94 3.28 -44.91
CA ASP A 503 -50.78 2.28 -44.20
C ASP A 503 -52.25 2.72 -44.02
N LEU A 504 -52.64 3.91 -44.53
CA LEU A 504 -53.97 4.51 -44.35
C LEU A 504 -54.74 4.81 -45.65
N GLU A 505 -54.23 4.45 -46.84
CA GLU A 505 -55.06 4.42 -48.05
C GLU A 505 -55.79 3.06 -48.21
N PRO A 506 -57.11 3.06 -48.50
CA PRO A 506 -58.02 1.91 -48.34
C PRO A 506 -57.91 0.80 -49.40
#